data_AF-A0A9P5SKP9-F1
#
_entry.id   AF-A0A9P5SKP9-F1
#
_cell.length_a   1.000
_cell.length_b   1.000
_cell.length_c   1.000
_cell.angle_alpha   90.00
_cell.angle_beta   90.00
_cell.angle_gamma   90.00
#
_symmetry.space_group_name_H-M   'P 1'
#
loop_
_entity.id
_entity.type
_entity.pdbx_description
1 polymer ?
#
loop_
_entity_poly.entity_id
_entity_poly.type
_entity_poly.pdbx_seq_one_letter_code
_entity_poly.pdbx_strand_id
1 'polypeptide(L)'
;MDNEAIRLTALQALPWYRRPSLYWLMPLIFLAAIVLGVSSFAQEQLIIGIICKNHFRNRDTPFDDDICNSPAVQAAGALALSRIRGLKYTAAIFTVGYITSQSDRLGRKFLIYLTLVPVMATQLLILYMAHPSTTLGTWWLYADALFIGALGGGLLLDPGLMSYVADCTPREGRSLAIGYVMVALSVGLIVGPMLGSTLIKLTGDNGTAIEVSLVTLTLLCLYTVILPESMPERAAEEESSSAKIEEDSSFWVKFKTFIRSVLDPLLLFLPGGIDASSDVNATPSKYTLLLLVAAYGCLQVAGNEFGQYFSFAGASSFVVYVMIFPMLQAVYKRVFNKSSPSKTHSVHEDEVLREKRKQGAAADLSFFVFGCCVYTVGYLIVPRFEVEPALFVSCFVRALGSVALPSFTSLLTSHVPVHQTGTALGGVCVMDTIILSVSSFLFGWVFSKTATTMPSAIFLVSGSMSFIAVLLALVIWASYRRAK
;
A
#
# COMPACT_ATOMS: atom_id res chain seq x y z
N MET A 1 -13.60 13.09 28.63
CA MET A 1 -13.05 11.73 28.44
C MET A 1 -12.95 11.49 26.95
N ASP A 2 -11.74 11.28 26.43
CA ASP A 2 -11.49 11.08 25.01
C ASP A 2 -12.33 9.93 24.44
N ASN A 3 -13.04 10.17 23.33
CA ASN A 3 -13.80 9.14 22.61
C ASN A 3 -12.95 7.90 22.28
N GLU A 4 -11.63 8.09 22.13
CA GLU A 4 -10.64 7.01 21.95
C GLU A 4 -10.53 6.09 23.17
N ALA A 5 -10.49 6.64 24.39
CA ALA A 5 -10.36 5.85 25.62
C ALA A 5 -11.61 5.02 25.91
N ILE A 6 -12.79 5.57 25.62
CA ILE A 6 -14.08 4.87 25.75
C ILE A 6 -14.15 3.72 24.73
N ARG A 7 -13.74 3.97 23.49
CA ARG A 7 -13.68 2.95 22.45
C ARG A 7 -12.74 1.81 22.84
N LEU A 8 -11.52 2.12 23.26
CA LEU A 8 -10.54 1.11 23.63
C LEU A 8 -11.04 0.28 24.82
N THR A 9 -11.59 0.90 25.87
CA THR A 9 -12.15 0.18 27.03
C THR A 9 -13.32 -0.73 26.65
N ALA A 10 -14.20 -0.31 25.75
CA ALA A 10 -15.25 -1.17 25.21
C ALA A 10 -14.70 -2.41 24.48
N LEU A 11 -13.64 -2.24 23.69
CA LEU A 11 -12.94 -3.38 23.07
C LEU A 11 -12.28 -4.30 24.11
N GLN A 12 -11.79 -3.74 25.22
CA GLN A 12 -11.17 -4.55 26.28
C GLN A 12 -12.16 -5.42 27.04
N ALA A 13 -13.43 -5.04 27.07
CA ALA A 13 -14.50 -5.79 27.73
C ALA A 13 -14.92 -7.06 26.96
N LEU A 14 -14.55 -7.17 25.67
CA LEU A 14 -14.88 -8.35 24.85
C LEU A 14 -14.01 -9.56 25.22
N PRO A 15 -14.56 -10.79 25.10
CA PRO A 15 -13.77 -12.00 25.30
C PRO A 15 -12.67 -12.12 24.24
N TRP A 16 -11.56 -12.79 24.58
CA TRP A 16 -10.33 -12.83 23.76
C TRP A 16 -10.55 -13.24 22.29
N TYR A 17 -11.54 -14.10 22.01
CA TYR A 17 -11.88 -14.59 20.67
C TYR A 17 -12.74 -13.61 19.84
N ARG A 18 -13.41 -12.64 20.48
CA ARG A 18 -14.15 -11.55 19.80
C ARG A 18 -13.41 -10.22 19.85
N ARG A 19 -12.29 -10.16 20.57
CA ARG A 19 -11.55 -8.93 20.79
C ARG A 19 -10.62 -8.67 19.60
N PRO A 20 -10.84 -7.59 18.83
CA PRO A 20 -9.92 -7.20 17.77
C PRO A 20 -8.56 -6.86 18.39
N SER A 21 -7.51 -7.45 17.82
CA SER A 21 -6.15 -7.24 18.31
C SER A 21 -5.14 -7.39 17.18
N LEU A 22 -3.97 -6.77 17.37
CA LEU A 22 -2.88 -6.88 16.43
C LEU A 22 -2.42 -8.33 16.22
N TYR A 23 -2.49 -9.17 17.26
CA TYR A 23 -2.08 -10.58 17.22
C TYR A 23 -2.95 -11.43 16.28
N TRP A 24 -4.25 -11.14 16.20
CA TRP A 24 -5.16 -11.78 15.24
C TRP A 24 -4.82 -11.40 13.79
N LEU A 25 -4.22 -10.23 13.57
CA LEU A 25 -3.89 -9.74 12.23
C LEU A 25 -2.54 -10.28 11.71
N MET A 26 -1.59 -10.60 12.61
CA MET A 26 -0.23 -11.01 12.22
C MET A 26 -0.17 -12.25 11.31
N PRO A 27 -0.89 -13.36 11.58
CA PRO A 27 -0.90 -14.51 10.69
C PRO A 27 -1.45 -14.17 9.29
N LEU A 28 -2.50 -13.34 9.23
CA LEU A 28 -3.09 -12.88 7.98
C LEU A 28 -2.09 -12.07 7.15
N ILE A 29 -1.42 -11.08 7.76
CA ILE A 29 -0.43 -10.23 7.10
C ILE A 29 0.72 -11.09 6.56
N PHE A 30 1.25 -11.98 7.40
CA PHE A 30 2.37 -12.84 7.06
C PHE A 30 2.05 -13.77 5.88
N LEU A 31 0.90 -14.47 5.93
CA LEU A 31 0.47 -15.38 4.87
C LEU A 31 0.10 -14.62 3.58
N ALA A 32 -0.54 -13.45 3.69
CA ALA A 32 -0.83 -12.61 2.52
C ALA A 32 0.46 -12.11 1.83
N ALA A 33 1.49 -11.76 2.61
CA ALA A 33 2.80 -11.40 2.09
C ALA A 33 3.53 -12.59 1.43
N ILE A 34 3.40 -13.80 2.00
CA ILE A 34 3.89 -15.03 1.34
C ILE A 34 3.19 -15.23 0.01
N VAL A 35 1.86 -15.15 -0.05
CA VAL A 35 1.09 -15.29 -1.30
C VAL A 35 1.58 -14.30 -2.35
N LEU A 36 1.72 -13.02 -1.99
CA LEU A 36 2.23 -11.99 -2.87
C LEU A 36 3.63 -12.33 -3.41
N GLY A 37 4.51 -12.85 -2.55
CA GLY A 37 5.86 -13.25 -2.92
C GLY A 37 5.94 -14.52 -3.78
N VAL A 38 5.15 -15.55 -3.48
CA VAL A 38 5.13 -16.84 -4.19
C VAL A 38 4.57 -16.65 -5.61
N SER A 39 3.44 -15.93 -5.75
CA SER A 39 2.72 -15.89 -7.01
C SER A 39 3.22 -14.82 -7.97
N SER A 40 3.81 -13.71 -7.50
CA SER A 40 4.16 -12.57 -8.35
C SER A 40 5.07 -12.93 -9.53
N PHE A 41 6.18 -13.65 -9.27
CA PHE A 41 7.10 -14.08 -10.32
C PHE A 41 6.44 -15.04 -11.31
N ALA A 42 5.81 -16.09 -10.79
CA ALA A 42 5.14 -17.10 -11.59
C ALA A 42 4.04 -16.50 -12.47
N GLN A 43 3.27 -15.55 -11.93
CA GLN A 43 2.21 -14.85 -12.63
C GLN A 43 2.74 -14.02 -13.80
N GLU A 44 3.83 -13.26 -13.60
CA GLU A 44 4.45 -12.49 -14.69
C GLU A 44 4.94 -13.41 -15.81
N GLN A 45 5.65 -14.50 -15.47
CA GLN A 45 6.18 -15.45 -16.45
C GLN A 45 5.08 -16.17 -17.22
N LEU A 46 4.02 -16.61 -16.55
CA LEU A 46 2.88 -17.25 -17.21
C LEU A 46 2.13 -16.29 -18.14
N ILE A 47 1.95 -15.03 -17.75
CA ILE A 47 1.36 -14.02 -18.63
C ILE A 47 2.23 -13.80 -19.88
N ILE A 48 3.55 -13.70 -19.74
CA ILE A 48 4.47 -13.59 -20.87
C ILE A 48 4.35 -14.82 -21.79
N GLY A 49 4.31 -16.03 -21.22
CA GLY A 49 4.10 -17.27 -21.97
C GLY A 49 2.78 -17.30 -22.74
N ILE A 50 1.67 -16.88 -22.12
CA ILE A 50 0.35 -16.76 -22.76
C ILE A 50 0.40 -15.78 -23.94
N ILE A 51 1.06 -14.63 -23.77
CA ILE A 51 1.21 -13.63 -24.83
C ILE A 51 2.06 -14.18 -25.97
N CYS A 52 3.19 -14.83 -25.65
CA CYS A 52 4.06 -15.45 -26.64
C CYS A 52 3.30 -16.51 -27.47
N LYS A 53 2.60 -17.43 -26.80
CA LYS A 53 1.75 -18.46 -27.43
C LYS A 53 0.73 -17.85 -28.38
N ASN A 54 0.03 -16.79 -27.96
CA ASN A 54 -0.96 -16.14 -28.80
C ASN A 54 -0.32 -15.37 -29.97
N HIS A 55 0.90 -14.86 -29.83
CA HIS A 55 1.63 -14.15 -30.89
C HIS A 55 2.08 -15.09 -32.01
N PHE A 56 2.56 -16.29 -31.67
CA PHE A 56 3.05 -17.28 -32.64
C PHE A 56 1.98 -18.28 -33.11
N ARG A 57 0.75 -18.20 -32.59
CA ARG A 57 -0.37 -19.10 -32.90
C ARG A 57 -0.67 -19.30 -34.39
N ASN A 58 -0.42 -18.29 -35.22
CA ASN A 58 -0.72 -18.32 -36.66
C ASN A 58 0.52 -18.46 -37.56
N ARG A 59 1.71 -18.70 -37.00
CA ARG A 59 2.93 -18.94 -37.79
C ARG A 59 3.24 -20.43 -37.79
N ASP A 60 3.65 -20.98 -38.93
CA ASP A 60 4.05 -22.39 -39.10
C ASP A 60 5.36 -22.76 -38.38
N THR A 61 5.89 -21.87 -37.53
CA THR A 61 7.08 -22.15 -36.72
C THR A 61 6.71 -23.09 -35.57
N PRO A 62 7.42 -24.22 -35.40
CA PRO A 62 7.21 -25.08 -34.24
C PRO A 62 7.39 -24.27 -32.95
N PHE A 63 6.51 -24.50 -31.97
CA PHE A 63 6.54 -23.85 -30.67
C PHE A 63 7.79 -24.31 -29.93
N ASP A 64 8.74 -23.40 -29.71
CA ASP A 64 9.99 -23.63 -29.00
C ASP A 64 10.09 -22.64 -27.83
N ASP A 65 10.30 -23.15 -26.62
CA ASP A 65 10.33 -22.35 -25.37
C ASP A 65 11.44 -21.28 -25.41
N ASP A 66 12.51 -21.53 -26.19
CA ASP A 66 13.63 -20.59 -26.37
C ASP A 66 13.21 -19.31 -27.12
N ILE A 67 12.17 -19.36 -27.98
CA ILE A 67 11.67 -18.19 -28.70
C ILE A 67 10.98 -17.22 -27.73
N CYS A 68 10.26 -17.74 -26.73
CA CYS A 68 9.55 -16.94 -25.73
C CYS A 68 10.49 -16.24 -24.74
N ASN A 69 11.69 -16.80 -24.53
CA ASN A 69 12.73 -16.19 -23.70
C ASN A 69 13.55 -15.11 -24.42
N SER A 70 13.28 -14.84 -25.71
CA SER A 70 13.99 -13.80 -26.44
C SER A 70 13.74 -12.39 -25.87
N PRO A 71 14.76 -11.49 -25.85
CA PRO A 71 14.61 -10.14 -25.30
C PRO A 71 13.50 -9.32 -25.96
N ALA A 72 13.21 -9.57 -27.25
CA ALA A 72 12.15 -8.91 -27.98
C ALA A 72 10.74 -9.31 -27.47
N VAL A 73 10.52 -10.59 -27.19
CA VAL A 73 9.25 -11.09 -26.64
C VAL A 73 9.09 -10.65 -25.19
N GLN A 74 10.17 -10.68 -24.40
CA GLN A 74 10.15 -10.18 -23.02
C GLN A 74 9.82 -8.68 -22.96
N ALA A 75 10.38 -7.87 -23.86
CA ALA A 75 10.04 -6.44 -23.94
C ALA A 75 8.57 -6.20 -24.31
N ALA A 76 8.04 -6.96 -25.26
CA ALA A 76 6.62 -6.91 -25.63
C ALA A 76 5.70 -7.37 -24.48
N GLY A 77 6.11 -8.42 -23.75
CA GLY A 77 5.43 -8.93 -22.55
C GLY A 77 5.40 -7.91 -21.42
N ALA A 78 6.53 -7.26 -21.13
CA ALA A 78 6.62 -6.18 -20.13
C ALA A 78 5.69 -5.00 -20.46
N LEU A 79 5.60 -4.63 -21.74
CA LEU A 79 4.68 -3.59 -22.22
C LEU A 79 3.20 -4.02 -22.12
N ALA A 80 2.89 -5.29 -22.35
CA ALA A 80 1.55 -5.80 -22.14
C ALA A 80 1.19 -5.82 -20.64
N LEU A 81 2.10 -6.25 -19.77
CA LEU A 81 1.94 -6.22 -18.32
C LEU A 81 1.72 -4.80 -17.80
N SER A 82 2.46 -3.81 -18.32
CA SER A 82 2.28 -2.41 -17.94
C SER A 82 0.90 -1.88 -18.32
N ARG A 83 0.37 -2.28 -19.49
CA ARG A 83 -0.99 -1.95 -19.93
C ARG A 83 -2.05 -2.65 -19.08
N ILE A 84 -1.88 -3.93 -18.76
CA ILE A 84 -2.79 -4.70 -17.90
C ILE A 84 -2.86 -4.06 -16.50
N ARG A 85 -1.70 -3.76 -15.88
CA ARG A 85 -1.64 -3.06 -14.59
C ARG A 85 -2.26 -1.67 -14.66
N GLY A 86 -1.89 -0.88 -15.65
CA GLY A 86 -2.45 0.46 -15.86
C GLY A 86 -3.97 0.42 -15.98
N LEU A 87 -4.52 -0.53 -16.76
CA LEU A 87 -5.95 -0.71 -16.93
C LEU A 87 -6.65 -1.13 -15.63
N LYS A 88 -6.05 -2.05 -14.86
CA LYS A 88 -6.53 -2.45 -13.53
C LYS A 88 -6.65 -1.24 -12.60
N TYR A 89 -5.60 -0.43 -12.51
CA TYR A 89 -5.62 0.76 -11.65
C TYR A 89 -6.59 1.82 -12.15
N THR A 90 -6.72 2.01 -13.46
CA THR A 90 -7.72 2.94 -14.03
C THR A 90 -9.15 2.54 -13.68
N ALA A 91 -9.48 1.25 -13.73
CA ALA A 91 -10.80 0.77 -13.28
C ALA A 91 -11.01 0.98 -11.77
N ALA A 92 -9.94 0.84 -10.99
CA ALA A 92 -9.97 1.03 -9.53
C ALA A 92 -10.25 2.49 -9.12
N ILE A 93 -9.80 3.49 -9.89
CA ILE A 93 -10.03 4.93 -9.60
C ILE A 93 -11.51 5.22 -9.37
N PHE A 94 -12.39 4.62 -10.16
CA PHE A 94 -13.83 4.89 -10.10
C PHE A 94 -14.54 4.17 -8.96
N THR A 95 -13.94 3.13 -8.37
CA THR A 95 -14.64 2.20 -7.47
C THR A 95 -14.07 2.19 -6.06
N VAL A 96 -12.75 2.32 -5.92
CA VAL A 96 -12.04 2.20 -4.64
C VAL A 96 -12.47 3.27 -3.63
N GLY A 97 -12.71 4.51 -4.05
CA GLY A 97 -13.17 5.57 -3.15
C GLY A 97 -14.53 5.25 -2.52
N TYR A 98 -15.46 4.74 -3.33
CA TYR A 98 -16.76 4.29 -2.86
C TYR A 98 -16.61 3.09 -1.90
N ILE A 99 -15.89 2.04 -2.31
CA ILE A 99 -15.68 0.83 -1.50
C ILE A 99 -15.03 1.13 -0.14
N THR A 100 -14.00 1.98 -0.13
CA THR A 100 -13.30 2.36 1.11
C THR A 100 -14.20 3.18 2.04
N SER A 101 -15.03 4.08 1.51
CA SER A 101 -16.04 4.79 2.31
C SER A 101 -17.07 3.82 2.93
N GLN A 102 -17.49 2.81 2.17
CA GLN A 102 -18.44 1.80 2.68
C GLN A 102 -17.81 0.88 3.72
N SER A 103 -16.49 0.79 3.81
CA SER A 103 -15.82 -0.01 4.84
C SER A 103 -16.04 0.53 6.26
N ASP A 104 -16.34 1.83 6.40
CA ASP A 104 -16.71 2.41 7.69
C ASP A 104 -18.05 1.85 8.20
N ARG A 105 -18.92 1.38 7.28
CA ARG A 105 -20.25 0.79 7.56
C ARG A 105 -20.26 -0.74 7.56
N LEU A 106 -19.64 -1.35 6.55
CA LEU A 106 -19.62 -2.80 6.34
C LEU A 106 -18.54 -3.52 7.18
N GLY A 107 -17.68 -2.75 7.86
CA GLY A 107 -16.55 -3.26 8.63
C GLY A 107 -15.26 -3.36 7.83
N ARG A 108 -14.13 -3.56 8.52
CA ARG A 108 -12.80 -3.64 7.91
C ARG A 108 -12.56 -4.96 7.20
N LYS A 109 -13.20 -6.05 7.65
CA LYS A 109 -13.09 -7.35 6.99
C LYS A 109 -13.58 -7.33 5.55
N PHE A 110 -14.59 -6.50 5.25
CA PHE A 110 -15.13 -6.35 3.90
C PHE A 110 -14.03 -6.00 2.89
N LEU A 111 -13.13 -5.09 3.24
CA LEU A 111 -11.98 -4.72 2.41
C LEU A 111 -11.00 -5.89 2.20
N ILE A 112 -10.79 -6.70 3.23
CA ILE A 112 -9.91 -7.87 3.16
C ILE A 112 -10.50 -8.90 2.19
N TYR A 113 -11.79 -9.22 2.30
CA TYR A 113 -12.46 -10.15 1.38
C TYR A 113 -12.43 -9.67 -0.07
N LEU A 114 -12.72 -8.39 -0.28
CA LEU A 114 -12.72 -7.79 -1.61
C LEU A 114 -11.32 -7.69 -2.21
N THR A 115 -10.28 -7.90 -1.41
CA THR A 115 -8.93 -8.12 -1.91
C THR A 115 -8.68 -9.60 -2.25
N LEU A 116 -8.96 -10.51 -1.32
CA LEU A 116 -8.57 -11.93 -1.45
C LEU A 116 -9.34 -12.65 -2.56
N VAL A 117 -10.66 -12.45 -2.65
CA VAL A 117 -11.51 -13.18 -3.60
C VAL A 117 -11.20 -12.83 -5.06
N PRO A 118 -11.07 -11.55 -5.45
CA PRO A 118 -10.72 -11.22 -6.83
C PRO A 118 -9.32 -11.70 -7.22
N VAL A 119 -8.33 -11.65 -6.30
CA VAL A 119 -6.98 -12.17 -6.55
C VAL A 119 -7.00 -13.68 -6.79
N MET A 120 -7.81 -14.42 -6.03
CA MET A 120 -8.01 -15.85 -6.25
C MET A 120 -8.63 -16.13 -7.64
N ALA A 121 -9.61 -15.33 -8.06
CA ALA A 121 -10.20 -15.45 -9.39
C ALA A 121 -9.18 -15.17 -10.51
N THR A 122 -8.32 -14.17 -10.35
CA THR A 122 -7.19 -13.88 -11.26
C THR A 122 -6.28 -15.08 -11.43
N GLN A 123 -5.87 -15.68 -10.32
CA GLN A 123 -4.93 -16.80 -10.31
C GLN A 123 -5.53 -18.03 -10.99
N LEU A 124 -6.81 -18.30 -10.77
CA LEU A 124 -7.54 -19.37 -11.48
C LEU A 124 -7.60 -19.12 -12.99
N LEU A 125 -7.90 -17.87 -13.41
CA LEU A 125 -7.94 -17.53 -14.82
C LEU A 125 -6.57 -17.72 -15.49
N ILE A 126 -5.50 -17.24 -14.86
CA ILE A 126 -4.14 -17.35 -15.39
C ILE A 126 -3.71 -18.81 -15.48
N LEU A 127 -3.98 -19.63 -14.46
CA LEU A 127 -3.69 -21.06 -14.48
C LEU A 127 -4.45 -21.77 -15.61
N TYR A 128 -5.73 -21.43 -15.82
CA TYR A 128 -6.53 -21.97 -16.90
C TYR A 128 -6.01 -21.55 -18.30
N MET A 129 -5.61 -20.29 -18.46
CA MET A 129 -5.07 -19.78 -19.73
C MET A 129 -3.65 -20.29 -20.03
N ALA A 130 -2.87 -20.61 -19.00
CA ALA A 130 -1.53 -21.19 -19.16
C ALA A 130 -1.57 -22.62 -19.68
N HIS A 131 -2.68 -23.34 -19.52
CA HIS A 131 -2.79 -24.74 -19.93
C HIS A 131 -2.55 -24.91 -21.45
N PRO A 132 -1.84 -25.98 -21.90
CA PRO A 132 -1.53 -26.16 -23.33
C PRO A 132 -2.76 -26.25 -24.24
N SER A 133 -3.85 -26.87 -23.76
CA SER A 133 -5.08 -27.09 -24.53
C SER A 133 -5.98 -25.86 -24.69
N THR A 134 -5.77 -24.79 -23.93
CA THR A 134 -6.63 -23.60 -23.99
C THR A 134 -6.21 -22.65 -25.12
N THR A 135 -7.23 -22.16 -25.84
CA THR A 135 -7.09 -21.28 -27.02
C THR A 135 -7.69 -19.90 -26.78
N LEU A 136 -7.74 -19.45 -25.52
CA LEU A 136 -8.24 -18.13 -25.18
C LEU A 136 -7.27 -17.05 -25.68
N GLY A 137 -7.82 -15.99 -26.27
CA GLY A 137 -7.03 -14.83 -26.69
C GLY A 137 -6.56 -13.99 -25.49
N THR A 138 -5.50 -13.22 -25.69
CA THR A 138 -4.92 -12.32 -24.66
C THR A 138 -5.88 -11.24 -24.17
N TRP A 139 -6.98 -10.95 -24.90
CA TRP A 139 -7.96 -9.94 -24.51
C TRP A 139 -8.61 -10.25 -23.14
N TRP A 140 -8.74 -11.53 -22.76
CA TRP A 140 -9.29 -11.93 -21.46
C TRP A 140 -8.45 -11.41 -20.29
N LEU A 141 -7.13 -11.28 -20.44
CA LEU A 141 -6.27 -10.69 -19.41
C LEU A 141 -6.55 -9.20 -19.20
N TYR A 142 -6.98 -8.50 -20.26
CA TYR A 142 -7.40 -7.09 -20.15
C TYR A 142 -8.79 -6.96 -19.54
N ALA A 143 -9.72 -7.86 -19.89
CA ALA A 143 -11.05 -7.91 -19.29
C ALA A 143 -10.98 -8.24 -17.79
N ASP A 144 -10.12 -9.18 -17.42
CA ASP A 144 -9.80 -9.54 -16.04
C ASP A 144 -9.21 -8.33 -15.28
N ALA A 145 -8.24 -7.62 -15.86
CA ALA A 145 -7.69 -6.39 -15.27
C ALA A 145 -8.79 -5.35 -14.96
N LEU A 146 -9.72 -5.10 -15.89
CA LEU A 146 -10.85 -4.20 -15.66
C LEU A 146 -11.75 -4.68 -14.52
N PHE A 147 -12.09 -5.96 -14.52
CA PHE A 147 -13.01 -6.53 -13.54
C PHE A 147 -12.42 -6.52 -12.12
N ILE A 148 -11.20 -7.03 -11.96
CA ILE A 148 -10.50 -7.03 -10.65
C ILE A 148 -10.20 -5.61 -10.20
N GLY A 149 -9.82 -4.74 -11.13
CA GLY A 149 -9.59 -3.33 -10.88
C GLY A 149 -10.84 -2.67 -10.29
N ALA A 150 -12.01 -2.90 -10.90
CA ALA A 150 -13.29 -2.39 -10.42
C ALA A 150 -13.71 -2.96 -9.04
N LEU A 151 -13.23 -4.16 -8.69
CA LEU A 151 -13.41 -4.71 -7.35
C LEU A 151 -12.36 -4.21 -6.34
N GLY A 152 -11.31 -3.50 -6.78
CA GLY A 152 -10.21 -3.07 -5.92
C GLY A 152 -9.26 -4.23 -5.52
N GLY A 153 -9.22 -5.31 -6.30
CA GLY A 153 -8.45 -6.50 -5.96
C GLY A 153 -6.95 -6.22 -5.80
N GLY A 154 -6.42 -6.50 -4.61
CA GLY A 154 -5.02 -6.25 -4.24
C GLY A 154 -4.72 -4.85 -3.71
N LEU A 155 -5.57 -3.85 -3.97
CA LEU A 155 -5.37 -2.46 -3.54
C LEU A 155 -5.95 -2.16 -2.15
N LEU A 156 -7.01 -2.89 -1.78
CA LEU A 156 -7.78 -2.62 -0.57
C LEU A 156 -7.19 -3.28 0.69
N LEU A 157 -6.18 -4.13 0.54
CA LEU A 157 -5.54 -4.82 1.65
C LEU A 157 -4.83 -3.82 2.57
N ASP A 158 -3.97 -2.97 2.02
CA ASP A 158 -3.20 -1.99 2.79
C ASP A 158 -4.09 -1.03 3.59
N PRO A 159 -5.08 -0.31 3.00
CA PRO A 159 -5.97 0.55 3.79
C PRO A 159 -6.82 -0.27 4.78
N GLY A 160 -7.20 -1.50 4.45
CA GLY A 160 -7.93 -2.40 5.37
C GLY A 160 -7.09 -2.79 6.59
N LEU A 161 -5.82 -3.14 6.40
CA LEU A 161 -4.90 -3.48 7.48
C LEU A 161 -4.56 -2.24 8.32
N MET A 162 -4.26 -1.11 7.69
CA MET A 162 -3.86 0.11 8.42
C MET A 162 -5.02 0.72 9.19
N SER A 163 -6.25 0.67 8.66
CA SER A 163 -7.45 1.07 9.40
C SER A 163 -7.74 0.13 10.56
N TYR A 164 -7.62 -1.18 10.38
CA TYR A 164 -7.76 -2.17 11.47
C TYR A 164 -6.72 -1.95 12.58
N VAL A 165 -5.47 -1.66 12.21
CA VAL A 165 -4.39 -1.36 13.18
C VAL A 165 -4.68 -0.05 13.91
N ALA A 166 -5.10 1.00 13.19
CA ALA A 166 -5.46 2.28 13.79
C ALA A 166 -6.65 2.16 14.75
N ASP A 167 -7.59 1.27 14.45
CA ASP A 167 -8.76 0.95 15.28
C ASP A 167 -8.40 0.23 16.58
N CYS A 168 -7.36 -0.61 16.57
CA CYS A 168 -6.94 -1.41 17.71
C CYS A 168 -5.86 -0.75 18.58
N THR A 169 -5.23 0.32 18.10
CA THR A 169 -4.01 0.88 18.70
C THR A 169 -4.17 2.34 19.12
N PRO A 170 -3.72 2.69 20.34
CA PRO A 170 -3.73 4.08 20.79
C PRO A 170 -2.74 4.92 19.97
N ARG A 171 -3.02 6.21 19.81
CA ARG A 171 -2.16 7.16 19.06
C ARG A 171 -0.68 7.13 19.47
N GLU A 172 -0.38 6.99 20.75
CA GLU A 172 1.00 7.00 21.28
C GLU A 172 1.82 5.76 20.89
N GLY A 173 1.17 4.62 20.67
CA GLY A 173 1.79 3.33 20.33
C GLY A 173 1.66 2.94 18.86
N ARG A 174 1.00 3.77 18.04
CA ARG A 174 0.61 3.41 16.68
C ARG A 174 1.81 3.17 15.76
N SER A 175 2.84 4.02 15.82
CA SER A 175 4.05 3.84 15.00
C SER A 175 4.79 2.53 15.30
N LEU A 176 4.75 2.07 16.56
CA LEU A 176 5.31 0.77 16.94
C LEU A 176 4.46 -0.39 16.40
N ALA A 177 3.14 -0.29 16.51
CA ALA A 177 2.23 -1.30 15.97
C ALA A 177 2.34 -1.44 14.45
N ILE A 178 2.41 -0.32 13.73
CA ILE A 178 2.68 -0.29 12.29
C ILE A 178 4.07 -0.91 12.01
N GLY A 179 5.07 -0.64 12.84
CA GLY A 179 6.39 -1.28 12.77
C GLY A 179 6.30 -2.82 12.80
N TYR A 180 5.52 -3.39 13.72
CA TYR A 180 5.30 -4.86 13.75
C TYR A 180 4.64 -5.39 12.47
N VAL A 181 3.67 -4.65 11.91
CA VAL A 181 3.03 -5.02 10.64
C VAL A 181 4.05 -5.04 9.51
N MET A 182 4.92 -4.03 9.43
CA MET A 182 5.98 -3.95 8.41
C MET A 182 7.03 -5.07 8.57
N VAL A 183 7.34 -5.47 9.81
CA VAL A 183 8.21 -6.64 10.05
C VAL A 183 7.54 -7.91 9.52
N ALA A 184 6.27 -8.16 9.87
CA ALA A 184 5.55 -9.35 9.39
C ALA A 184 5.46 -9.40 7.86
N LEU A 185 5.17 -8.26 7.23
CA LEU A 185 5.18 -8.10 5.77
C LEU A 185 6.56 -8.43 5.18
N SER A 186 7.63 -7.90 5.77
CA SER A 186 9.01 -8.12 5.31
C SER A 186 9.42 -9.59 5.41
N VAL A 187 9.08 -10.28 6.51
CA VAL A 187 9.36 -11.73 6.64
C VAL A 187 8.61 -12.52 5.56
N GLY A 188 7.35 -12.18 5.29
CA GLY A 188 6.58 -12.83 4.22
C GLY A 188 7.18 -12.59 2.83
N LEU A 189 7.70 -11.39 2.56
CA LEU A 189 8.39 -11.07 1.30
C LEU A 189 9.77 -11.74 1.14
N ILE A 190 10.40 -12.18 2.25
CA ILE A 190 11.59 -13.03 2.20
C ILE A 190 11.17 -14.46 1.86
N VAL A 191 10.25 -15.02 2.66
CA VAL A 191 9.84 -16.43 2.59
C VAL A 191 9.10 -16.73 1.28
N GLY A 192 8.23 -15.84 0.82
CA GLY A 192 7.37 -16.04 -0.34
C GLY A 192 8.12 -16.38 -1.62
N PRO A 193 9.00 -15.50 -2.14
CA PRO A 193 9.73 -15.79 -3.38
C PRO A 193 10.79 -16.89 -3.20
N MET A 194 11.31 -17.13 -1.99
CA MET A 194 12.17 -18.28 -1.71
C MET A 194 11.41 -19.60 -1.88
N LEU A 195 10.19 -19.68 -1.33
CA LEU A 195 9.30 -20.83 -1.53
C LEU A 195 8.89 -20.95 -3.00
N GLY A 196 8.44 -19.87 -3.63
CA GLY A 196 8.02 -19.86 -5.04
C GLY A 196 9.14 -20.29 -5.99
N SER A 197 10.35 -19.75 -5.83
CA SER A 197 11.50 -20.11 -6.67
C SER A 197 11.97 -21.56 -6.45
N THR A 198 11.88 -22.08 -5.23
CA THR A 198 12.21 -23.48 -4.95
C THR A 198 11.17 -24.42 -5.56
N LEU A 199 9.88 -24.08 -5.46
CA LEU A 199 8.79 -24.84 -6.07
C LEU A 199 9.00 -24.95 -7.59
N ILE A 200 9.20 -23.81 -8.27
CA ILE A 200 9.42 -23.77 -9.72
C ILE A 200 10.64 -24.61 -10.13
N LYS A 201 11.74 -24.56 -9.37
CA LYS A 201 12.95 -25.35 -9.66
C LYS A 201 12.74 -26.85 -9.48
N LEU A 202 11.93 -27.27 -8.51
CA LEU A 202 11.67 -28.68 -8.23
C LEU A 202 10.69 -29.31 -9.21
N THR A 203 9.65 -28.56 -9.59
CA THR A 203 8.58 -29.06 -10.45
C THR A 203 8.88 -28.83 -11.93
N GLY A 204 9.70 -27.83 -12.26
CA GLY A 204 9.95 -27.40 -13.63
C GLY A 204 8.76 -26.65 -14.26
N ASP A 205 7.71 -26.36 -13.49
CA ASP A 205 6.52 -25.69 -13.97
C ASP A 205 6.16 -24.46 -13.11
N ASN A 206 5.97 -23.32 -13.80
CA ASN A 206 5.56 -22.06 -13.21
C ASN A 206 4.13 -22.13 -12.63
N GLY A 207 3.26 -23.02 -13.14
CA GLY A 207 1.89 -23.22 -12.65
C GLY A 207 1.83 -23.63 -11.18
N THR A 208 2.75 -24.48 -10.74
CA THR A 208 2.77 -25.04 -9.37
C THR A 208 2.86 -23.99 -8.26
N ALA A 209 3.57 -22.88 -8.49
CA ALA A 209 3.63 -21.78 -7.53
C ALA A 209 2.26 -21.08 -7.39
N ILE A 210 1.50 -20.94 -8.48
CA ILE A 210 0.15 -20.39 -8.45
C ILE A 210 -0.82 -21.33 -7.74
N GLU A 211 -0.71 -22.64 -7.94
CA GLU A 211 -1.55 -23.64 -7.24
C GLU A 211 -1.36 -23.58 -5.72
N VAL A 212 -0.11 -23.52 -5.24
CA VAL A 212 0.19 -23.36 -3.80
C VAL A 212 -0.35 -22.03 -3.27
N SER A 213 -0.24 -20.96 -4.05
CA SER A 213 -0.81 -19.66 -3.72
C SER A 213 -2.34 -19.72 -3.60
N LEU A 214 -3.04 -20.42 -4.51
CA LEU A 214 -4.49 -20.61 -4.47
C LEU A 214 -4.93 -21.35 -3.20
N VAL A 215 -4.23 -22.43 -2.84
CA VAL A 215 -4.51 -23.14 -1.58
C VAL A 215 -4.30 -22.21 -0.37
N THR A 216 -3.24 -21.40 -0.38
CA THR A 216 -2.99 -20.45 0.71
C THR A 216 -4.04 -19.34 0.77
N LEU A 217 -4.50 -18.83 -0.37
CA LEU A 217 -5.58 -17.84 -0.47
C LEU A 217 -6.92 -18.39 0.02
N THR A 218 -7.26 -19.64 -0.31
CA THR A 218 -8.49 -20.28 0.21
C THR A 218 -8.44 -20.41 1.74
N LEU A 219 -7.30 -20.81 2.31
CA LEU A 219 -7.10 -20.84 3.76
C LEU A 219 -7.20 -19.44 4.39
N LEU A 220 -6.67 -18.41 3.73
CA LEU A 220 -6.79 -17.02 4.18
C LEU A 220 -8.25 -16.54 4.19
N CYS A 221 -9.02 -16.84 3.14
CA CYS A 221 -10.45 -16.55 3.07
C CYS A 221 -11.22 -17.23 4.22
N LEU A 222 -10.87 -18.48 4.56
CA LEU A 222 -11.46 -19.17 5.71
C LEU A 222 -11.04 -18.52 7.04
N TYR A 223 -9.77 -18.11 7.17
CA TYR A 223 -9.27 -17.43 8.36
C TYR A 223 -9.98 -16.08 8.60
N THR A 224 -10.26 -15.31 7.54
CA THR A 224 -10.98 -14.03 7.66
C THR A 224 -12.41 -14.18 8.20
N VAL A 225 -13.01 -15.37 8.09
CA VAL A 225 -14.32 -15.66 8.71
C VAL A 225 -14.19 -15.63 10.24
N ILE A 226 -13.12 -16.24 10.76
CA ILE A 226 -12.85 -16.36 12.20
C ILE A 226 -12.31 -15.06 12.81
N LEU A 227 -11.65 -14.22 12.02
CA LEU A 227 -11.05 -12.96 12.47
C LEU A 227 -12.10 -12.11 13.23
N PRO A 228 -11.78 -11.38 14.31
CA PRO A 228 -12.76 -10.46 14.91
C PRO A 228 -12.83 -9.14 14.14
N GLU A 229 -14.02 -8.54 14.04
CA GLU A 229 -14.22 -7.22 13.39
C GLU A 229 -13.76 -6.08 14.32
N SER A 230 -13.17 -5.01 13.78
CA SER A 230 -12.61 -3.89 14.57
C SER A 230 -13.59 -2.74 14.82
N MET A 231 -14.61 -2.60 13.97
CA MET A 231 -15.67 -1.61 14.11
C MET A 231 -16.92 -2.26 14.74
N PRO A 232 -17.39 -1.79 15.92
CA PRO A 232 -18.56 -2.35 16.57
C PRO A 232 -19.87 -1.95 15.89
N GLU A 233 -20.87 -2.82 16.04
CA GLU A 233 -22.23 -2.76 15.46
C GLU A 233 -22.99 -1.43 15.71
N ARG A 234 -22.63 -0.67 16.75
CA ARG A 234 -23.29 0.60 17.13
C ARG A 234 -23.19 1.72 16.08
N ALA A 235 -22.11 1.77 15.29
CA ALA A 235 -22.00 2.76 14.21
C ALA A 235 -22.99 2.49 13.07
N ALA A 236 -23.38 1.22 12.86
CA ALA A 236 -24.38 0.84 11.88
C ALA A 236 -25.82 1.12 12.36
N GLU A 237 -26.08 1.04 13.67
CA GLU A 237 -27.40 1.32 14.26
C GLU A 237 -27.78 2.81 14.22
N GLU A 238 -26.85 3.73 14.52
CA GLU A 238 -27.14 5.18 14.50
C GLU A 238 -27.46 5.70 13.09
N GLU A 239 -26.80 5.18 12.04
CA GLU A 239 -27.03 5.60 10.64
C GLU A 239 -28.22 4.90 9.97
N SER A 240 -28.60 3.68 10.40
CA SER A 240 -29.82 3.01 9.93
C SER A 240 -31.08 3.86 10.15
N SER A 241 -31.06 4.75 11.16
CA SER A 241 -32.12 5.74 11.42
C SER A 241 -32.15 6.87 10.40
N SER A 242 -31.00 7.27 9.86
CA SER A 242 -30.84 8.43 8.97
C SER A 242 -30.98 8.07 7.48
N ALA A 243 -30.68 6.82 7.10
CA ALA A 243 -30.72 6.35 5.71
C ALA A 243 -32.14 6.06 5.16
N LYS A 244 -33.20 6.20 5.97
CA LYS A 244 -34.59 5.93 5.56
C LYS A 244 -35.27 7.07 4.80
N ILE A 245 -34.55 8.10 4.37
CA ILE A 245 -35.12 9.24 3.63
C ILE A 245 -34.26 9.52 2.40
N GLU A 246 -34.57 8.89 1.26
CA GLU A 246 -34.51 9.48 -0.10
C GLU A 246 -34.71 8.37 -1.15
N GLU A 247 -35.98 8.10 -1.47
CA GLU A 247 -36.36 7.20 -2.55
C GLU A 247 -37.21 7.98 -3.56
N ASP A 248 -36.54 8.78 -4.41
CA ASP A 248 -36.75 8.90 -5.86
C ASP A 248 -35.79 9.95 -6.45
N SER A 249 -34.55 9.57 -6.74
CA SER A 249 -33.56 10.47 -7.34
C SER A 249 -33.17 10.02 -8.75
N SER A 250 -33.27 10.96 -9.71
CA SER A 250 -32.91 10.77 -11.11
C SER A 250 -31.48 10.24 -11.26
N PHE A 251 -31.21 9.47 -12.31
CA PHE A 251 -29.88 8.88 -12.60
C PHE A 251 -28.74 9.89 -12.48
N TRP A 252 -28.95 11.14 -12.92
CA TRP A 252 -27.95 12.22 -12.82
C TRP A 252 -27.63 12.62 -11.38
N VAL A 253 -28.62 12.54 -10.47
CA VAL A 253 -28.41 12.79 -9.04
C VAL A 253 -27.62 11.63 -8.44
N LYS A 254 -27.99 10.37 -8.74
CA LYS A 254 -27.23 9.19 -8.30
C LYS A 254 -25.79 9.20 -8.82
N PHE A 255 -25.57 9.57 -10.08
CA PHE A 255 -24.25 9.71 -10.68
C PHE A 255 -23.45 10.84 -10.03
N LYS A 256 -24.07 12.00 -9.76
CA LYS A 256 -23.41 13.11 -9.06
C LYS A 256 -23.02 12.74 -7.63
N THR A 257 -23.91 12.05 -6.90
CA THR A 257 -23.63 11.53 -5.55
C THR A 257 -22.52 10.48 -5.58
N PHE A 258 -22.51 9.60 -6.59
CA PHE A 258 -21.43 8.63 -6.80
C PHE A 258 -20.08 9.31 -7.06
N ILE A 259 -19.99 10.23 -8.02
CA ILE A 259 -18.75 10.98 -8.31
C ILE A 259 -18.27 11.74 -7.08
N ARG A 260 -19.21 12.33 -6.33
CA ARG A 260 -18.90 13.00 -5.07
C ARG A 260 -18.32 12.02 -4.05
N SER A 261 -18.91 10.83 -3.87
CA SER A 261 -18.39 9.81 -2.95
C SER A 261 -16.98 9.30 -3.30
N VAL A 262 -16.61 9.32 -4.58
CA VAL A 262 -15.25 8.95 -5.03
C VAL A 262 -14.25 10.08 -4.75
N LEU A 263 -14.68 11.34 -4.85
CA LEU A 263 -13.84 12.52 -4.67
C LEU A 263 -13.78 13.04 -3.23
N ASP A 264 -14.81 12.81 -2.40
CA ASP A 264 -14.91 13.29 -1.03
C ASP A 264 -13.67 12.91 -0.18
N PRO A 265 -13.13 11.66 -0.25
CA PRO A 265 -11.90 11.31 0.44
C PRO A 265 -10.66 12.12 0.00
N LEU A 266 -10.61 12.56 -1.26
CA LEU A 266 -9.55 13.43 -1.78
C LEU A 266 -9.77 14.89 -1.36
N LEU A 267 -11.02 15.34 -1.37
CA LEU A 267 -11.41 16.68 -0.95
C LEU A 267 -11.09 16.91 0.53
N LEU A 268 -11.03 15.85 1.34
CA LEU A 268 -10.59 15.90 2.74
C LEU A 268 -9.18 16.50 2.90
N PHE A 269 -8.29 16.32 1.92
CA PHE A 269 -6.92 16.85 1.98
C PHE A 269 -6.79 18.32 1.57
N LEU A 270 -7.84 18.91 1.01
CA LEU A 270 -7.88 20.34 0.68
C LEU A 270 -8.05 21.18 1.96
N PRO A 271 -7.56 22.44 1.94
CA PRO A 271 -7.69 23.32 3.09
C PRO A 271 -9.17 23.54 3.44
N GLY A 272 -9.54 23.20 4.67
CA GLY A 272 -10.92 23.31 5.17
C GLY A 272 -11.76 22.03 5.04
N GLY A 273 -11.19 20.92 4.56
CA GLY A 273 -11.88 19.62 4.52
C GLY A 273 -11.97 18.91 5.88
N ILE A 274 -11.09 19.21 6.83
CA ILE A 274 -11.04 18.57 8.14
C ILE A 274 -11.87 19.34 9.16
N ASP A 275 -12.65 18.59 9.95
CA ASP A 275 -13.45 19.15 11.03
C ASP A 275 -12.57 19.70 12.17
N ALA A 276 -12.91 20.89 12.64
CA ALA A 276 -12.22 21.52 13.76
C ALA A 276 -12.46 20.71 15.04
N SER A 277 -11.43 19.99 15.50
CA SER A 277 -11.47 19.13 16.68
C SER A 277 -10.37 19.52 17.67
N SER A 278 -10.69 19.54 18.97
CA SER A 278 -9.73 19.77 20.06
C SER A 278 -8.59 18.74 20.07
N ASP A 279 -8.86 17.53 19.56
CA ASP A 279 -7.97 16.38 19.68
C ASP A 279 -6.89 16.32 18.59
N VAL A 280 -6.91 17.26 17.64
CA VAL A 280 -6.03 17.25 16.46
C VAL A 280 -4.78 18.09 16.72
N ASN A 281 -3.61 17.60 16.30
CA ASN A 281 -2.39 18.40 16.30
C ASN A 281 -2.59 19.64 15.41
N ALA A 282 -2.38 20.83 15.99
CA ALA A 282 -2.46 22.09 15.24
C ALA A 282 -1.54 22.00 14.01
N THR A 283 -2.14 21.94 12.81
CA THR A 283 -1.38 21.92 11.56
C THR A 283 -0.68 23.27 11.42
N PRO A 284 0.63 23.31 11.10
CA PRO A 284 1.38 24.57 11.00
C PRO A 284 0.91 25.45 9.83
N SER A 285 0.31 24.84 8.81
CA SER A 285 -0.25 25.53 7.64
C SER A 285 -1.48 24.80 7.12
N LYS A 286 -2.42 25.53 6.52
CA LYS A 286 -3.62 24.99 5.86
C LYS A 286 -3.29 23.98 4.74
N TYR A 287 -2.09 24.07 4.16
CA TYR A 287 -1.64 23.21 3.05
C TYR A 287 -0.77 22.02 3.48
N THR A 288 -0.55 21.83 4.78
CA THR A 288 0.40 20.81 5.29
C THR A 288 0.06 19.41 4.81
N LEU A 289 -1.22 19.03 4.88
CA LEU A 289 -1.68 17.70 4.48
C LEU A 289 -1.63 17.48 2.97
N LEU A 290 -2.05 18.48 2.20
CA LEU A 290 -1.95 18.45 0.74
C LEU A 290 -0.50 18.22 0.29
N LEU A 291 0.45 18.96 0.87
CA LEU A 291 1.88 18.81 0.58
C LEU A 291 2.42 17.44 1.03
N LEU A 292 1.94 16.93 2.18
CA LEU A 292 2.37 15.64 2.72
C LEU A 292 1.93 14.50 1.80
N VAL A 293 0.65 14.50 1.38
CA VAL A 293 0.10 13.50 0.46
C VAL A 293 0.74 13.63 -0.92
N ALA A 294 1.01 14.84 -1.40
CA ALA A 294 1.73 15.06 -2.65
C ALA A 294 3.17 14.50 -2.60
N ALA A 295 3.90 14.74 -1.50
CA ALA A 295 5.25 14.20 -1.30
C ALA A 295 5.24 12.67 -1.26
N TYR A 296 4.30 12.06 -0.54
CA TYR A 296 4.08 10.63 -0.54
C TYR A 296 3.75 10.10 -1.94
N GLY A 297 2.89 10.79 -2.68
CA GLY A 297 2.51 10.39 -4.03
C GLY A 297 3.68 10.38 -5.01
N CYS A 298 4.54 11.40 -4.95
CA CYS A 298 5.80 11.42 -5.71
C CYS A 298 6.72 10.24 -5.35
N LEU A 299 6.77 9.86 -4.07
CA LEU A 299 7.55 8.71 -3.62
C LEU A 299 6.98 7.38 -4.15
N GLN A 300 5.66 7.24 -4.18
CA GLN A 300 4.96 6.07 -4.71
C GLN A 300 5.15 5.92 -6.22
N VAL A 301 5.13 7.02 -6.98
CA VAL A 301 5.47 6.99 -8.42
C VAL A 301 6.88 6.41 -8.62
N ALA A 302 7.86 6.84 -7.81
CA ALA A 302 9.22 6.35 -7.91
C ALA A 302 9.37 4.85 -7.61
N GLY A 303 8.47 4.29 -6.79
CA GLY A 303 8.51 2.88 -6.37
C GLY A 303 7.96 1.88 -7.38
N ASN A 304 7.24 2.30 -8.42
CA ASN A 304 6.48 1.40 -9.31
C ASN A 304 7.33 0.78 -10.45
N GLU A 305 8.57 0.40 -10.15
CA GLU A 305 9.54 -0.11 -11.13
C GLU A 305 9.35 -1.61 -11.43
N PHE A 306 9.68 -2.01 -12.66
CA PHE A 306 9.79 -3.42 -13.04
C PHE A 306 11.16 -3.95 -12.64
N GLY A 307 11.22 -4.91 -11.71
CA GLY A 307 12.49 -5.52 -11.33
C GLY A 307 12.37 -6.36 -10.08
N GLN A 308 12.50 -7.67 -10.24
CA GLN A 308 12.27 -8.64 -9.17
C GLN A 308 13.52 -8.81 -8.31
N TYR A 309 13.49 -8.13 -7.17
CA TYR A 309 14.38 -8.41 -6.03
C TYR A 309 13.57 -8.48 -4.73
N PHE A 310 12.34 -9.01 -4.77
CA PHE A 310 11.43 -9.04 -3.61
C PHE A 310 12.06 -9.67 -2.36
N SER A 311 12.80 -10.78 -2.50
CA SER A 311 13.47 -11.42 -1.36
C SER A 311 14.57 -10.54 -0.77
N PHE A 312 15.37 -9.88 -1.60
CA PHE A 312 16.43 -8.99 -1.12
C PHE A 312 15.87 -7.68 -0.55
N ALA A 313 14.82 -7.13 -1.16
CA ALA A 313 14.06 -5.99 -0.65
C ALA A 313 13.40 -6.31 0.70
N GLY A 314 12.80 -7.51 0.83
CA GLY A 314 12.23 -7.99 2.08
C GLY A 314 13.30 -8.19 3.17
N ALA A 315 14.44 -8.79 2.83
CA ALA A 315 15.55 -9.02 3.76
C ALA A 315 16.15 -7.71 4.27
N SER A 316 16.41 -6.76 3.36
CA SER A 316 16.93 -5.44 3.72
C SER A 316 15.91 -4.64 4.54
N SER A 317 14.63 -4.66 4.18
CA SER A 317 13.55 -4.01 4.94
C SER A 317 13.36 -4.63 6.32
N PHE A 318 13.49 -5.95 6.46
CA PHE A 318 13.44 -6.64 7.75
C PHE A 318 14.53 -6.15 8.71
N VAL A 319 15.78 -6.06 8.22
CA VAL A 319 16.90 -5.49 9.02
C VAL A 319 16.60 -4.06 9.44
N VAL A 320 16.04 -3.26 8.53
CA VAL A 320 15.69 -1.86 8.80
C VAL A 320 14.64 -1.78 9.90
N TYR A 321 13.54 -2.53 9.78
CA TYR A 321 12.43 -2.43 10.74
C TYR A 321 12.73 -3.07 12.11
N VAL A 322 13.54 -4.14 12.16
CA VAL A 322 13.90 -4.80 13.43
C VAL A 322 15.03 -4.10 14.16
N MET A 323 16.07 -3.66 13.45
CA MET A 323 17.28 -3.10 14.08
C MET A 323 17.34 -1.58 13.98
N ILE A 324 17.20 -1.05 12.77
CA ILE A 324 17.54 0.35 12.48
C ILE A 324 16.43 1.30 12.93
N PHE A 325 15.16 0.97 12.69
CA PHE A 325 14.03 1.83 13.04
C PHE A 325 13.89 2.04 14.55
N PRO A 326 13.95 1.00 15.42
CA PRO A 326 13.97 1.20 16.86
C PRO A 326 15.22 1.96 17.34
N MET A 327 16.38 1.73 16.72
CA MET A 327 17.61 2.47 17.02
C MET A 327 17.47 3.96 16.68
N LEU A 328 16.92 4.30 15.52
CA LEU A 328 16.64 5.67 15.10
C LEU A 328 15.66 6.35 16.05
N GLN A 329 14.60 5.66 16.47
CA GLN A 329 13.66 6.17 17.48
C GLN A 329 14.34 6.40 18.84
N ALA A 330 15.19 5.48 19.29
CA ALA A 330 15.92 5.61 20.55
C ALA A 330 16.93 6.77 20.52
N VAL A 331 17.67 6.92 19.42
CA VAL A 331 18.60 8.03 19.21
C VAL A 331 17.85 9.35 19.17
N TYR A 332 16.73 9.44 18.42
CA TYR A 332 15.92 10.65 18.35
C TYR A 332 15.43 11.07 19.75
N LYS A 333 14.89 10.13 20.53
CA LYS A 333 14.47 10.40 21.92
C LYS A 333 15.64 10.90 22.78
N ARG A 334 16.83 10.31 22.69
CA ARG A 334 18.00 10.76 23.47
C ARG A 334 18.50 12.14 23.06
N VAL A 335 18.49 12.46 21.77
CA VAL A 335 19.05 13.71 21.23
C VAL A 335 18.08 14.88 21.37
N PHE A 336 16.80 14.66 21.03
CA PHE A 336 15.80 15.73 20.95
C PHE A 336 14.84 15.77 22.14
N ASN A 337 14.70 14.66 22.89
CA ASN A 337 13.81 14.59 24.04
C ASN A 337 14.61 14.55 25.36
N LYS A 338 15.31 15.65 25.66
CA LYS A 338 15.75 15.94 27.03
C LYS A 338 14.52 16.40 27.82
N SER A 339 13.78 15.48 28.41
CA SER A 339 12.65 15.82 29.27
C SER A 339 13.16 16.55 30.52
N SER A 340 12.78 17.84 30.63
CA SER A 340 12.86 18.59 31.88
C SER A 340 11.80 18.02 32.85
N PRO A 341 12.15 17.65 34.09
CA PRO A 341 11.19 17.09 35.03
C PRO A 341 10.36 18.23 35.65
N SER A 342 9.19 18.54 35.07
CA SER A 342 8.22 19.44 35.72
C SER A 342 7.15 18.64 36.45
N LYS A 343 7.19 18.70 37.79
CA LYS A 343 6.17 18.21 38.71
C LYS A 343 5.16 19.33 38.97
N THR A 344 3.94 19.26 38.41
CA THR A 344 2.77 19.97 38.99
C THR A 344 1.45 19.37 38.51
N HIS A 345 0.49 19.26 39.44
CA HIS A 345 -0.71 18.41 39.37
C HIS A 345 -1.87 18.94 38.50
N SER A 346 -2.52 17.99 37.81
CA SER A 346 -3.94 17.87 37.41
C SER A 346 -4.63 18.88 36.48
N VAL A 347 -4.09 20.07 36.21
CA VAL A 347 -4.63 20.98 35.16
C VAL A 347 -3.75 20.98 33.90
N HIS A 348 -2.56 20.38 33.99
CA HIS A 348 -1.57 20.31 32.91
C HIS A 348 -1.57 19.00 32.10
N GLU A 349 -2.42 18.01 32.40
CA GLU A 349 -2.36 16.72 31.68
C GLU A 349 -2.65 16.88 30.18
N ASP A 350 -3.67 17.65 29.81
CA ASP A 350 -4.00 17.91 28.40
C ASP A 350 -2.90 18.70 27.68
N GLU A 351 -2.26 19.63 28.38
CA GLU A 351 -1.18 20.46 27.84
C GLU A 351 0.10 19.65 27.63
N VAL A 352 0.44 18.78 28.60
CA VAL A 352 1.56 17.82 28.52
C VAL A 352 1.32 16.79 27.41
N LEU A 353 0.09 16.28 27.28
CA LEU A 353 -0.28 15.36 26.20
C LEU A 353 -0.17 16.04 24.83
N ARG A 354 -0.62 17.29 24.72
CA ARG A 354 -0.52 18.08 23.48
C ARG A 354 0.93 18.35 23.09
N GLU A 355 1.80 18.65 24.05
CA GLU A 355 3.23 18.86 23.81
C GLU A 355 3.93 17.56 23.37
N LYS A 356 3.62 16.43 24.01
CA LYS A 356 4.09 15.10 23.57
C LYS A 356 3.65 14.77 22.15
N ARG A 357 2.38 15.06 21.79
CA ARG A 357 1.87 14.85 20.41
C ARG A 357 2.59 15.73 19.39
N LYS A 358 2.93 16.98 19.72
CA LYS A 358 3.72 17.89 18.86
C LYS A 358 5.15 17.40 18.65
N GLN A 359 5.78 16.86 19.70
CA GLN A 359 7.12 16.26 19.60
C GLN A 359 7.12 14.99 18.75
N GLY A 360 6.10 14.13 18.89
CA GLY A 360 5.92 12.93 18.07
C GLY A 360 5.79 13.24 16.58
N ALA A 361 4.93 14.20 16.22
CA ALA A 361 4.76 14.64 14.83
C ALA A 361 6.06 15.23 14.24
N ALA A 362 6.83 16.00 15.02
CA ALA A 362 8.12 16.51 14.56
C ALA A 362 9.16 15.40 14.31
N ALA A 363 9.12 14.33 15.10
CA ALA A 363 9.95 13.15 14.91
C ALA A 363 9.58 12.42 13.62
N ASP A 364 8.30 12.11 13.44
CA ASP A 364 7.80 11.42 12.25
C ASP A 364 8.08 12.23 10.97
N LEU A 365 7.95 13.56 11.01
CA LEU A 365 8.32 14.40 9.87
C LEU A 365 9.81 14.35 9.54
N SER A 366 10.66 14.30 10.56
CA SER A 366 12.11 14.19 10.36
C SER A 366 12.47 12.84 9.72
N PHE A 367 11.83 11.76 10.16
CA PHE A 367 11.98 10.43 9.57
C PHE A 367 11.43 10.35 8.14
N PHE A 368 10.32 11.02 7.86
CA PHE A 368 9.77 11.11 6.50
C PHE A 368 10.76 11.83 5.55
N VAL A 369 11.29 12.99 5.94
CA VAL A 369 12.31 13.72 5.15
C VAL A 369 13.56 12.87 4.94
N PHE A 370 14.06 12.24 6.01
CA PHE A 370 15.22 11.35 5.92
C PHE A 370 14.97 10.22 4.90
N GLY A 371 13.81 9.57 4.99
CA GLY A 371 13.47 8.48 4.07
C GLY A 371 13.41 8.94 2.62
N CYS A 372 12.78 10.09 2.32
CA CYS A 372 12.74 10.66 0.96
C CYS A 372 14.15 10.95 0.39
N CYS A 373 15.06 11.49 1.21
CA CYS A 373 16.44 11.74 0.81
C CYS A 373 17.17 10.44 0.48
N VAL A 374 17.03 9.43 1.34
CA VAL A 374 17.66 8.12 1.17
C VAL A 374 17.12 7.39 -0.06
N TYR A 375 15.81 7.45 -0.31
CA TYR A 375 15.22 6.93 -1.55
C TYR A 375 15.83 7.57 -2.79
N THR A 376 15.98 8.91 -2.79
CA THR A 376 16.58 9.64 -3.91
C THR A 376 18.00 9.20 -4.19
N VAL A 377 18.84 9.06 -3.16
CA VAL A 377 20.19 8.52 -3.31
C VAL A 377 20.14 7.09 -3.86
N GLY A 378 19.25 6.25 -3.32
CA GLY A 378 19.04 4.88 -3.76
C GLY A 378 18.74 4.78 -5.26
N TYR A 379 17.79 5.55 -5.79
CA TYR A 379 17.44 5.54 -7.21
C TYR A 379 18.60 6.02 -8.11
N LEU A 380 19.36 7.02 -7.68
CA LEU A 380 20.46 7.60 -8.48
C LEU A 380 21.71 6.71 -8.57
N ILE A 381 21.86 5.71 -7.70
CA ILE A 381 22.98 4.76 -7.74
C ILE A 381 22.96 3.93 -9.04
N VAL A 382 21.79 3.43 -9.44
CA VAL A 382 21.66 2.52 -10.60
C VAL A 382 22.13 3.14 -11.92
N PRO A 383 21.63 4.32 -12.35
CA PRO A 383 22.08 4.94 -13.60
C PRO A 383 23.53 5.45 -13.54
N ARG A 384 24.13 5.60 -12.35
CA ARG A 384 25.51 6.10 -12.23
C ARG A 384 26.56 5.03 -12.46
N PHE A 385 26.30 3.81 -12.03
CA PHE A 385 27.26 2.71 -12.08
C PHE A 385 26.92 1.66 -13.13
N GLU A 386 25.64 1.50 -13.51
CA GLU A 386 25.17 0.59 -14.57
C GLU A 386 25.74 -0.85 -14.47
N VAL A 387 25.97 -1.33 -13.25
CA VAL A 387 26.45 -2.68 -12.96
C VAL A 387 25.42 -3.44 -12.12
N GLU A 388 25.34 -4.76 -12.28
CA GLU A 388 24.39 -5.61 -11.55
C GLU A 388 24.49 -5.45 -10.01
N PRO A 389 25.68 -5.38 -9.37
CA PRO A 389 25.77 -5.12 -7.93
C PRO A 389 25.17 -3.78 -7.49
N ALA A 390 25.11 -2.78 -8.39
CA ALA A 390 24.53 -1.48 -8.06
C ALA A 390 23.02 -1.58 -7.80
N LEU A 391 22.32 -2.56 -8.38
CA LEU A 391 20.91 -2.82 -8.11
C LEU A 391 20.70 -3.31 -6.67
N PHE A 392 21.55 -4.23 -6.19
CA PHE A 392 21.49 -4.70 -4.81
C PHE A 392 21.85 -3.60 -3.80
N VAL A 393 22.89 -2.82 -4.07
CA VAL A 393 23.27 -1.68 -3.21
C VAL A 393 22.14 -0.64 -3.20
N SER A 394 21.59 -0.28 -4.36
CA SER A 394 20.43 0.61 -4.48
C SER A 394 19.24 0.11 -3.66
N CYS A 395 18.92 -1.19 -3.77
CA CYS A 395 17.81 -1.80 -3.04
C CYS A 395 18.01 -1.72 -1.52
N PHE A 396 19.21 -2.01 -1.01
CA PHE A 396 19.51 -1.89 0.41
C PHE A 396 19.42 -0.43 0.89
N VAL A 397 19.95 0.52 0.12
CA VAL A 397 19.84 1.95 0.44
C VAL A 397 18.38 2.37 0.47
N ARG A 398 17.57 1.96 -0.52
CA ARG A 398 16.12 2.24 -0.54
C ARG A 398 15.38 1.61 0.64
N ALA A 399 15.81 0.44 1.11
CA ALA A 399 15.24 -0.18 2.30
C ALA A 399 15.47 0.67 3.55
N LEU A 400 16.62 1.37 3.69
CA LEU A 400 16.81 2.38 4.75
C LEU A 400 15.83 3.55 4.63
N GLY A 401 15.44 3.89 3.39
CA GLY A 401 14.44 4.92 3.10
C GLY A 401 13.01 4.52 3.46
N SER A 402 12.71 3.22 3.59
CA SER A 402 11.37 2.66 3.84
C SER A 402 10.72 3.11 5.15
N VAL A 403 11.49 3.74 6.04
CA VAL A 403 11.00 4.41 7.24
C VAL A 403 10.04 5.57 6.92
N ALA A 404 10.08 6.14 5.71
CA ALA A 404 9.14 7.19 5.30
C ALA A 404 7.67 6.73 5.35
N LEU A 405 7.36 5.48 5.01
CA LEU A 405 5.99 4.98 4.94
C LEU A 405 5.27 4.93 6.31
N PRO A 406 5.81 4.30 7.37
CA PRO A 406 5.20 4.33 8.70
C PRO A 406 5.15 5.75 9.28
N SER A 407 6.12 6.59 8.97
CA SER A 407 6.12 7.99 9.40
C SER A 407 5.03 8.82 8.70
N PHE A 408 4.81 8.61 7.40
CA PHE A 408 3.71 9.25 6.65
C PHE A 408 2.34 8.87 7.22
N THR A 409 2.10 7.58 7.42
CA THR A 409 0.82 7.08 7.96
C THR A 409 0.58 7.57 9.40
N SER A 410 1.62 7.59 10.23
CA SER A 410 1.56 8.19 11.58
C SER A 410 1.20 9.69 11.51
N LEU A 411 1.91 10.47 10.70
CA LEU A 411 1.65 11.91 10.51
C LEU A 411 0.22 12.17 10.03
N LEU A 412 -0.22 11.45 9.01
CA LEU A 412 -1.55 11.56 8.44
C LEU A 412 -2.62 11.33 9.51
N THR A 413 -2.55 10.21 10.24
CA THR A 413 -3.55 9.90 11.27
C THR A 413 -3.46 10.79 12.52
N SER A 414 -2.33 11.47 12.75
CA SER A 414 -2.18 12.45 13.83
C SER A 414 -2.85 13.79 13.54
N HIS A 415 -3.04 14.11 12.26
CA HIS A 415 -3.64 15.36 11.78
C HIS A 415 -5.12 15.24 11.43
N VAL A 416 -5.68 14.04 11.51
CA VAL A 416 -7.07 13.75 11.19
C VAL A 416 -7.77 13.30 12.48
N PRO A 417 -9.01 13.75 12.76
CA PRO A 417 -9.75 13.29 13.92
C PRO A 417 -10.07 11.78 13.82
N VAL A 418 -10.27 11.13 14.97
CA VAL A 418 -10.42 9.66 15.05
C VAL A 418 -11.57 9.15 14.17
N HIS A 419 -12.68 9.89 14.10
CA HIS A 419 -13.85 9.51 13.31
C HIS A 419 -13.65 9.66 11.78
N GLN A 420 -12.69 10.47 11.31
CA GLN A 420 -12.39 10.65 9.88
C GLN A 420 -11.13 9.89 9.43
N THR A 421 -10.50 9.10 10.32
CA THR A 421 -9.25 8.40 10.01
C THR A 421 -9.44 7.35 8.91
N GLY A 422 -10.58 6.65 8.91
CA GLY A 422 -10.95 5.72 7.84
C GLY A 422 -11.11 6.41 6.49
N THR A 423 -11.84 7.53 6.45
CA THR A 423 -12.01 8.36 5.25
C THR A 423 -10.69 8.91 4.71
N ALA A 424 -9.78 9.35 5.58
CA ALA A 424 -8.44 9.81 5.17
C ALA A 424 -7.59 8.68 4.57
N LEU A 425 -7.58 7.49 5.18
CA LEU A 425 -6.89 6.33 4.61
C LEU A 425 -7.53 5.88 3.28
N GLY A 426 -8.85 5.99 3.15
CA GLY A 426 -9.56 5.81 1.88
C GLY A 426 -9.10 6.81 0.82
N GLY A 427 -8.92 8.08 1.18
CA GLY A 427 -8.40 9.12 0.30
C GLY A 427 -6.97 8.85 -0.19
N VAL A 428 -6.10 8.34 0.68
CA VAL A 428 -4.76 7.87 0.28
C VAL A 428 -4.88 6.71 -0.69
N CYS A 429 -5.77 5.75 -0.44
CA CYS A 429 -5.97 4.62 -1.36
C CYS A 429 -6.44 5.08 -2.75
N VAL A 430 -7.36 6.04 -2.84
CA VAL A 430 -7.76 6.63 -4.13
C VAL A 430 -6.57 7.30 -4.82
N MET A 431 -5.77 8.08 -4.08
CA MET A 431 -4.52 8.66 -4.63
C MET A 431 -3.58 7.57 -5.15
N ASP A 432 -3.35 6.50 -4.38
CA ASP A 432 -2.51 5.38 -4.79
C ASP A 432 -3.02 4.77 -6.11
N THR A 433 -4.34 4.60 -6.30
CA THR A 433 -4.87 4.10 -7.59
C THR A 433 -4.58 5.03 -8.77
N ILE A 434 -4.70 6.35 -8.58
CA ILE A 434 -4.39 7.33 -9.63
C ILE A 434 -2.89 7.29 -9.96
N ILE A 435 -2.06 7.30 -8.92
CA ILE A 435 -0.60 7.26 -9.03
C ILE A 435 -0.14 5.98 -9.72
N LEU A 436 -0.65 4.83 -9.30
CA LEU A 436 -0.29 3.52 -9.85
C LEU A 436 -0.77 3.37 -11.31
N SER A 437 -1.93 3.92 -11.67
CA SER A 437 -2.38 3.98 -13.06
C SER A 437 -1.41 4.79 -13.91
N VAL A 438 -1.17 6.06 -13.55
CA VAL A 438 -0.31 6.97 -14.32
C VAL A 438 1.12 6.43 -14.42
N SER A 439 1.68 5.97 -13.31
CA SER A 439 3.05 5.42 -13.29
C SER A 439 3.18 4.14 -14.12
N SER A 440 2.19 3.23 -14.10
CA SER A 440 2.25 1.99 -14.89
C SER A 440 2.31 2.28 -16.39
N PHE A 441 1.54 3.27 -16.86
CA PHE A 441 1.62 3.70 -18.27
C PHE A 441 2.92 4.46 -18.57
N LEU A 442 3.35 5.34 -17.67
CA LEU A 442 4.59 6.11 -17.82
C LEU A 442 5.80 5.19 -17.95
N PHE A 443 5.97 4.23 -17.02
CA PHE A 443 7.10 3.30 -17.04
C PHE A 443 7.07 2.37 -18.25
N GLY A 444 5.89 1.89 -18.66
CA GLY A 444 5.76 1.12 -19.89
C GLY A 444 6.17 1.90 -21.14
N TRP A 445 5.79 3.19 -21.21
CA TRP A 445 6.16 4.07 -22.31
C TRP A 445 7.66 4.38 -22.32
N VAL A 446 8.23 4.77 -21.17
CA VAL A 446 9.67 5.00 -21.01
C VAL A 446 10.45 3.76 -21.42
N PHE A 447 10.11 2.60 -20.86
CA PHE A 447 10.76 1.33 -21.19
C PHE A 447 10.70 1.02 -22.69
N SER A 448 9.54 1.20 -23.33
CA SER A 448 9.40 0.94 -24.77
C SER A 448 10.33 1.77 -25.65
N LYS A 449 10.72 2.96 -25.18
CA LYS A 449 11.60 3.89 -25.89
C LYS A 449 13.06 3.74 -25.51
N THR A 450 13.35 3.32 -24.28
CA THR A 450 14.70 3.31 -23.72
C THR A 450 15.29 1.93 -23.51
N ALA A 451 14.51 0.84 -23.69
CA ALA A 451 14.97 -0.53 -23.42
C ALA A 451 16.26 -0.91 -24.17
N THR A 452 16.48 -0.38 -25.37
CA THR A 452 17.67 -0.67 -26.18
C THR A 452 18.80 0.36 -26.05
N THR A 453 18.49 1.58 -25.59
CA THR A 453 19.44 2.70 -25.56
C THR A 453 19.94 3.00 -24.15
N MET A 454 19.06 2.98 -23.14
CA MET A 454 19.37 3.28 -21.76
C MET A 454 18.37 2.56 -20.83
N PRO A 455 18.63 1.28 -20.47
CA PRO A 455 17.74 0.51 -19.58
C PRO A 455 17.58 1.14 -18.19
N SER A 456 18.59 1.90 -17.73
CA SER A 456 18.63 2.59 -16.44
C SER A 456 17.72 3.83 -16.37
N ALA A 457 17.08 4.24 -17.48
CA ALA A 457 16.24 5.44 -17.56
C ALA A 457 15.05 5.45 -16.58
N ILE A 458 14.49 4.28 -16.28
CA ILE A 458 13.40 4.10 -15.31
C ILE A 458 13.83 4.63 -13.93
N PHE A 459 15.02 4.26 -13.47
CA PHE A 459 15.56 4.70 -12.18
C PHE A 459 15.85 6.19 -12.12
N LEU A 460 16.18 6.81 -13.27
CA LEU A 460 16.38 8.26 -13.35
C LEU A 460 15.05 9.01 -13.21
N VAL A 461 13.98 8.51 -13.84
CA VAL A 461 12.62 9.03 -13.65
C VAL A 461 12.21 8.89 -12.18
N SER A 462 12.41 7.73 -11.58
CA SER A 462 12.12 7.49 -10.15
C SER A 462 12.90 8.42 -9.23
N GLY A 463 14.20 8.60 -9.47
CA GLY A 463 15.05 9.51 -8.70
C GLY A 463 14.61 10.98 -8.82
N SER A 464 14.11 11.39 -9.99
CA SER A 464 13.56 12.74 -10.19
C SER A 464 12.27 12.96 -9.38
N MET A 465 11.38 11.97 -9.36
CA MET A 465 10.13 12.03 -8.60
C MET A 465 10.39 12.01 -7.09
N SER A 466 11.33 11.17 -6.61
CA SER A 466 11.70 11.16 -5.20
C SER A 466 12.39 12.46 -4.77
N PHE A 467 13.16 13.11 -5.66
CA PHE A 467 13.75 14.42 -5.38
C PHE A 467 12.67 15.51 -5.21
N ILE A 468 11.61 15.49 -6.02
CA ILE A 468 10.45 16.38 -5.83
C ILE A 468 9.80 16.12 -4.45
N ALA A 469 9.67 14.84 -4.04
CA ALA A 469 9.17 14.49 -2.71
C ALA A 469 10.03 15.10 -1.59
N VAL A 470 11.36 15.11 -1.74
CA VAL A 470 12.27 15.77 -0.79
C VAL A 470 11.99 17.26 -0.69
N LEU A 471 11.85 17.96 -1.83
CA LEU A 471 11.57 19.39 -1.84
C LEU A 471 10.26 19.72 -1.11
N LEU A 472 9.20 18.95 -1.39
CA LEU A 472 7.90 19.12 -0.72
C LEU A 472 8.01 18.84 0.79
N ALA A 473 8.70 17.76 1.18
CA ALA A 473 8.91 17.41 2.58
C ALA A 473 9.72 18.48 3.34
N LEU A 474 10.71 19.10 2.69
CA LEU A 474 11.49 20.21 3.26
C LEU A 474 10.64 21.47 3.46
N VAL A 475 9.70 21.77 2.56
CA VAL A 475 8.75 22.88 2.72
C VAL A 475 7.87 22.66 3.96
N ILE A 476 7.38 21.43 4.16
CA ILE A 476 6.60 21.06 5.36
C ILE A 476 7.47 21.18 6.62
N TRP A 477 8.71 20.71 6.58
CA TRP A 477 9.63 20.82 7.70
C TRP A 477 9.94 22.28 8.07
N ALA A 478 10.12 23.14 7.06
CA ALA A 478 10.30 24.57 7.27
C ALA A 478 9.07 25.25 7.87
N SER A 479 7.85 24.85 7.49
CA SER A 479 6.62 25.39 8.09
C SER A 479 6.46 24.98 9.55
N TYR A 480 6.78 23.73 9.88
CA TYR A 480 6.81 23.22 11.25
C TYR A 480 7.82 23.95 12.15
N ARG A 481 8.97 24.35 11.60
CA ARG A 481 9.97 25.16 12.33
C ARG A 481 9.50 26.59 12.59
N ARG A 482 8.79 27.22 11.65
CA ARG A 482 8.29 28.60 11.78
C ARG A 482 7.09 28.72 12.74
N ALA A 483 6.38 27.63 12.98
CA ALA A 483 5.23 27.57 13.89
C ALA A 483 5.62 27.19 15.35
N LYS A 484 6.92 27.03 15.63
CA LYS A 484 7.48 27.04 16.98
C LYS A 484 7.90 28.46 17.30
#